data_AF-A0A944HZ63-F1
#
_entry.id   AF-A0A944HZ63-F1
#
_cell.length_a   1.000
_cell.length_b   1.000
_cell.length_c   1.000
_cell.angle_alpha   90.00
_cell.angle_beta   90.00
_cell.angle_gamma   90.00
#
_symmetry.space_group_name_H-M   'P 1'
#
loop_
_entity.id
_entity.type
_entity.pdbx_description
1 polymer ?
#
loop_
_entity_poly.entity_id
_entity_poly.type
_entity_poly.pdbx_seq_one_letter_code
_entity_poly.pdbx_strand_id
1 'polypeptide(L)'
;MRGWWQEISGLVLPVDCAGCGRRRSVLCEECRAALTGRAARRVRPDPVPPGLPPVHAVAPYGDRVRSVLLAHKERGAMGLAGALGASLAGAVRSVARGAAGGAGRVSGAGAG
;
A
#
# COMPACT_ATOMS: atom_id res chain seq x y z
N MET A 1 8.03 -18.81 -15.51
CA MET A 1 6.91 -19.35 -16.32
C MET A 1 5.51 -19.07 -15.74
N ARG A 2 5.28 -19.09 -14.41
CA ARG A 2 3.92 -18.93 -13.82
C ARG A 2 3.19 -17.59 -14.10
N GLY A 3 3.92 -16.47 -14.26
CA GLY A 3 3.30 -15.15 -14.47
C GLY A 3 2.60 -14.99 -15.82
N TRP A 4 3.23 -15.44 -16.91
CA TRP A 4 2.63 -15.40 -18.25
C TRP A 4 1.35 -16.25 -18.36
N TRP A 5 1.30 -17.39 -17.67
CA TRP A 5 0.11 -18.23 -17.65
C TRP A 5 -1.08 -17.56 -16.97
N GLN A 6 -0.87 -16.73 -15.95
CA GLN A 6 -1.95 -15.96 -15.30
C GLN A 6 -2.51 -14.89 -16.23
N GLU A 7 -1.63 -14.12 -16.89
CA GLU A 7 -2.04 -13.11 -17.89
C GLU A 7 -2.81 -13.76 -19.06
N ILE A 8 -2.32 -14.87 -19.60
CA ILE A 8 -3.01 -15.61 -20.67
C ILE A 8 -4.33 -16.20 -20.16
N SER A 9 -4.36 -16.78 -18.96
CA SER A 9 -5.58 -17.34 -18.39
C SER A 9 -6.63 -16.27 -18.09
N GLY A 10 -6.23 -15.05 -17.72
CA GLY A 10 -7.13 -13.92 -17.51
C GLY A 10 -7.78 -13.39 -18.79
N LEU A 11 -7.25 -13.76 -19.97
CA LEU A 11 -7.90 -13.48 -21.26
C LEU A 11 -9.03 -14.47 -21.57
N VAL A 12 -8.98 -15.69 -21.01
CA VAL A 12 -9.92 -16.78 -21.30
C VAL A 12 -10.90 -17.03 -20.15
N LEU A 13 -10.47 -16.81 -18.91
CA LEU A 13 -11.24 -17.04 -17.69
C LEU A 13 -11.74 -15.71 -17.10
N PRO A 14 -12.90 -15.72 -16.41
CA PRO A 14 -13.38 -14.54 -15.69
C PRO A 14 -12.35 -14.06 -14.67
N VAL A 15 -11.96 -12.79 -14.75
CA VAL A 15 -11.09 -12.16 -13.75
C VAL A 15 -11.82 -11.98 -12.42
N ASP A 16 -11.21 -12.48 -11.35
CA ASP A 16 -11.68 -12.30 -9.97
C ASP A 16 -10.92 -11.17 -9.27
N CYS A 17 -11.59 -10.49 -8.35
CA CYS A 17 -11.00 -9.41 -7.57
C CYS A 17 -9.86 -9.94 -6.71
N ALA A 18 -8.66 -9.39 -6.88
CA ALA A 18 -7.49 -9.82 -6.15
C ALA A 18 -7.62 -9.66 -4.62
N GLY A 19 -8.52 -8.80 -4.15
CA GLY A 19 -8.76 -8.56 -2.72
C GLY A 19 -9.80 -9.48 -2.09
N CYS A 20 -10.94 -9.69 -2.75
CA CYS A 20 -12.09 -10.41 -2.16
C CYS A 20 -12.60 -11.60 -2.97
N GLY A 21 -12.06 -11.86 -4.17
CA GLY A 21 -12.46 -12.96 -5.04
C GLY A 21 -13.78 -12.77 -5.79
N ARG A 22 -14.45 -11.61 -5.69
CA ARG A 22 -15.67 -11.34 -6.48
C ARG A 22 -15.33 -11.29 -7.97
N ARG A 23 -16.12 -12.00 -8.79
CA ARG A 23 -15.97 -12.07 -10.26
C ARG A 23 -16.08 -10.71 -10.95
N ARG A 24 -15.57 -10.64 -12.19
CA ARG A 24 -15.73 -9.58 -13.21
C ARG A 24 -14.88 -8.32 -13.04
N SER A 25 -13.97 -8.27 -12.08
CA SER A 25 -13.05 -7.13 -11.93
C SER A 25 -11.76 -7.59 -11.26
N VAL A 26 -10.62 -7.13 -11.76
CA VAL A 26 -9.29 -7.35 -11.14
C VAL A 26 -9.20 -6.69 -9.75
N LEU A 27 -9.92 -5.59 -9.54
CA LEU A 27 -10.04 -4.90 -8.26
C LEU A 27 -11.41 -4.21 -8.16
N CYS A 28 -12.30 -4.76 -7.35
CA CYS A 28 -13.62 -4.16 -7.13
C CYS A 28 -13.52 -2.83 -6.35
N GLU A 29 -14.58 -2.02 -6.44
CA GLU A 29 -14.60 -0.68 -5.84
C GLU A 29 -14.43 -0.71 -4.31
N GLU A 30 -15.02 -1.69 -3.63
CA GLU A 30 -14.83 -1.86 -2.17
C GLU A 30 -13.36 -2.12 -1.81
N CYS A 31 -12.66 -2.96 -2.59
CA CYS A 31 -11.25 -3.26 -2.34
C CYS A 31 -10.34 -2.10 -2.75
N ARG A 32 -10.72 -1.34 -3.79
CA ARG A 32 -10.07 -0.09 -4.15
C ARG A 32 -10.20 0.93 -3.03
N ALA A 33 -11.41 1.16 -2.51
CA ALA A 33 -11.65 2.03 -1.37
C ALA A 33 -10.92 1.57 -0.10
N ALA A 34 -10.80 0.26 0.15
CA ALA A 34 -9.98 -0.25 1.25
C ALA A 34 -8.49 0.09 1.09
N LEU A 35 -7.99 0.17 -0.15
CA LEU A 35 -6.59 0.47 -0.48
C LEU A 35 -6.29 1.98 -0.56
N THR A 36 -7.24 2.80 -1.01
CA THR A 36 -7.02 4.22 -1.33
C THR A 36 -7.94 5.18 -0.57
N GLY A 37 -8.97 4.70 0.11
CA GLY A 37 -10.00 5.51 0.76
C GLY A 37 -9.56 6.14 2.08
N ARG A 38 -8.35 5.86 2.55
CA ARG A 38 -7.75 6.51 3.73
C ARG A 38 -6.52 7.28 3.33
N ALA A 39 -6.38 8.49 3.89
CA ALA A 39 -5.16 9.25 3.76
C ALA A 39 -4.00 8.52 4.45
N ALA A 40 -2.82 8.57 3.82
CA ALA A 40 -1.61 8.06 4.43
C ALA A 40 -1.32 8.79 5.75
N ARG A 41 -0.97 8.03 6.78
CA ARG A 41 -0.70 8.55 8.12
C ARG A 41 0.56 7.92 8.72
N ARG A 42 1.11 8.59 9.73
CA ARG A 42 2.20 8.04 10.53
C ARG A 42 1.68 6.85 11.34
N VAL A 43 2.45 5.77 11.36
CA VAL A 43 2.17 4.58 12.16
C VAL A 43 3.40 4.22 12.97
N ARG A 44 3.19 3.63 14.14
CA ARG A 44 4.25 3.12 15.00
C ARG A 44 3.84 1.76 15.55
N PRO A 45 4.73 0.75 15.54
CA PRO A 45 4.51 -0.48 16.29
C PRO A 45 4.60 -0.20 17.80
N ASP A 46 4.03 -1.11 18.59
CA ASP A 46 4.12 -1.09 20.04
C ASP A 46 4.63 -2.45 20.56
N PRO A 47 5.80 -2.51 21.22
CA PRO A 47 6.73 -1.40 21.45
C PRO A 47 7.46 -0.95 20.17
N VAL A 48 8.00 0.27 20.17
CA VAL A 48 8.80 0.80 19.04
C VAL A 48 10.24 0.26 19.11
N PRO A 49 10.74 -0.45 18.08
CA PRO A 49 12.13 -0.86 18.02
C PRO A 49 13.10 0.34 17.99
N PRO A 50 14.26 0.26 18.68
CA PRO A 50 15.29 1.29 18.60
C PRO A 50 15.71 1.55 17.15
N GLY A 51 15.86 2.83 16.78
CA GLY A 51 16.30 3.24 15.45
C GLY A 51 15.26 3.14 14.34
N LEU A 52 14.00 2.77 14.62
CA LEU A 52 12.97 2.71 13.59
C LEU A 52 12.68 4.12 13.01
N PRO A 53 12.89 4.36 11.69
CA PRO A 53 12.58 5.64 11.08
C PRO A 53 11.06 5.90 11.09
N PRO A 54 10.62 7.14 10.83
CA PRO A 54 9.19 7.45 10.68
C PRO A 54 8.52 6.54 9.65
N VAL A 55 7.58 5.69 10.08
CA VAL A 55 6.82 4.81 9.18
C VAL A 55 5.49 5.45 8.84
N HIS A 56 5.10 5.37 7.56
CA HIS A 56 3.83 5.85 7.05
C HIS A 56 3.07 4.71 6.37
N ALA A 57 1.76 4.63 6.61
CA ALA A 57 0.89 3.62 6.03
C ALA A 57 -0.37 4.24 5.43
N VAL A 58 -0.81 3.63 4.34
CA VAL A 58 -1.96 4.04 3.50
C VAL A 58 -3.22 3.23 3.81
N ALA A 59 -3.06 2.00 4.26
CA ALA A 59 -4.14 1.10 4.62
C ALA A 59 -3.69 0.14 5.73
N PRO A 60 -4.62 -0.40 6.54
CA PRO A 60 -4.32 -1.55 7.39
C PRO A 60 -3.95 -2.76 6.53
N TYR A 61 -2.95 -3.52 6.96
CA TYR A 61 -2.58 -4.78 6.32
C TYR A 61 -3.55 -5.91 6.75
N GLY A 62 -4.81 -5.80 6.33
CA GLY A 62 -5.84 -6.84 6.51
C GLY A 62 -5.99 -7.73 5.29
N ASP A 63 -6.77 -8.82 5.41
CA ASP A 63 -6.87 -9.89 4.41
C ASP A 63 -7.03 -9.41 2.97
N ARG A 64 -7.92 -8.45 2.72
CA ARG A 64 -8.16 -7.91 1.37
C ARG A 64 -6.94 -7.18 0.82
N VAL A 65 -6.37 -6.24 1.59
CA VAL A 65 -5.20 -5.44 1.18
C VAL A 65 -3.97 -6.33 1.03
N ARG A 66 -3.78 -7.28 1.96
CA ARG A 66 -2.75 -8.32 1.89
C ARG A 66 -2.87 -9.14 0.61
N SER A 67 -4.06 -9.61 0.29
CA SER A 67 -4.28 -10.42 -0.91
C SER A 67 -3.97 -9.66 -2.19
N VAL A 68 -4.37 -8.38 -2.29
CA VAL A 68 -4.03 -7.49 -3.42
C VAL A 68 -2.51 -7.32 -3.56
N LEU A 69 -1.80 -7.06 -2.46
CA LEU A 69 -0.35 -6.91 -2.47
C LEU A 69 0.36 -8.19 -2.93
N LEU A 70 -0.05 -9.35 -2.41
CA LEU A 70 0.52 -10.64 -2.81
C LEU A 70 0.19 -11.01 -4.26
N ALA A 71 -1.00 -10.64 -4.75
CA ALA A 71 -1.38 -10.83 -6.14
C ALA A 71 -0.42 -10.07 -7.07
N HIS A 72 -0.10 -8.83 -6.74
CA HIS A 72 0.82 -8.04 -7.53
C HIS A 72 2.27 -8.52 -7.40
N LYS A 73 2.80 -8.63 -6.17
CA LYS A 73 4.21 -8.93 -5.94
C LYS A 73 4.63 -10.33 -6.36
N GLU A 74 3.80 -11.32 -6.02
CA GLU A 74 4.21 -12.73 -6.10
C GLU A 74 3.52 -13.47 -7.24
N ARG A 75 2.33 -13.02 -7.66
CA ARG A 75 1.54 -13.67 -8.73
C ARG A 75 1.51 -12.90 -10.04
N GLY A 76 2.17 -11.74 -10.10
CA GLY A 76 2.34 -10.98 -11.34
C GLY A 76 1.06 -10.29 -11.84
N ALA A 77 0.10 -9.98 -10.96
CA ALA A 77 -1.10 -9.25 -11.35
C ALA A 77 -0.78 -7.78 -11.68
N MET A 78 -0.31 -7.52 -12.90
CA MET A 78 0.20 -6.22 -13.33
C MET A 78 -0.88 -5.15 -13.44
N GLY A 79 -2.14 -5.55 -13.70
CA GLY A 79 -3.29 -4.64 -13.70
C GLY A 79 -3.53 -3.91 -12.36
N LEU A 80 -2.93 -4.38 -11.27
CA LEU A 80 -3.00 -3.72 -9.95
C LEU A 80 -2.02 -2.56 -9.78
N ALA A 81 -1.03 -2.41 -10.68
CA ALA A 81 0.06 -1.44 -10.56
C ALA A 81 -0.45 -0.01 -10.40
N GLY A 82 -1.48 0.39 -11.15
CA GLY A 82 -2.05 1.75 -11.05
C GLY A 82 -2.67 2.03 -9.68
N ALA A 83 -3.44 1.09 -9.13
CA ALA A 83 -4.08 1.25 -7.83
C ALA A 83 -3.05 1.27 -6.68
N LEU A 84 -2.07 0.36 -6.74
CA LEU A 84 -0.98 0.29 -5.77
C LEU A 84 -0.08 1.53 -5.85
N GLY A 85 0.23 1.99 -7.06
CA GLY A 85 1.00 3.21 -7.30
C GLY A 85 0.32 4.45 -6.75
N ALA A 86 -1.01 4.59 -6.95
CA ALA A 86 -1.77 5.71 -6.38
C ALA A 86 -1.72 5.72 -4.85
N SER A 87 -1.85 4.53 -4.23
CA SER A 87 -1.74 4.37 -2.78
C SER A 87 -0.33 4.73 -2.29
N LEU A 88 0.72 4.18 -2.91
CA LEU A 88 2.13 4.48 -2.60
C LEU A 88 2.44 5.97 -2.74
N ALA A 89 1.97 6.63 -3.80
CA ALA A 89 2.15 8.06 -3.99
C ALA A 89 1.52 8.87 -2.84
N GLY A 90 0.40 8.40 -2.29
CA GLY A 90 -0.20 8.94 -1.06
C GLY A 90 0.74 8.86 0.15
N ALA A 91 1.42 7.71 0.33
CA ALA A 91 2.43 7.55 1.38
C ALA A 91 3.60 8.54 1.20
N VAL A 92 4.17 8.61 0.00
CA VAL A 92 5.29 9.51 -0.31
C VAL A 92 4.93 10.97 -0.05
N ARG A 93 3.73 11.41 -0.48
CA ARG A 93 3.24 12.76 -0.18
C ARG A 93 3.05 13.02 1.31
N SER A 94 2.73 12.01 2.11
CA SER A 94 2.62 12.17 3.57
C SER A 94 3.98 12.31 4.24
N VAL A 95 5.01 11.62 3.73
CA VAL A 95 6.40 11.77 4.19
C VAL A 95 6.91 13.17 3.87
N ALA A 96 6.71 13.65 2.63
CA ALA A 96 7.13 14.99 2.21
C ALA A 96 6.50 16.10 3.07
N ARG A 97 5.21 15.99 3.40
CA ARG A 97 4.52 16.92 4.31
C ARG A 97 5.06 16.85 5.75
N GLY A 98 5.36 15.64 6.22
CA GLY A 98 5.96 15.43 7.55
C GLY A 98 7.37 16.03 7.68
N ALA A 99 8.17 15.97 6.62
CA ALA A 99 9.48 16.60 6.55
C ALA A 99 9.38 18.13 6.57
N ALA A 100 8.44 18.70 5.80
CA ALA A 100 8.21 20.15 5.78
C ALA A 100 7.75 20.71 7.13
N GLY A 101 6.95 19.95 7.90
CA GLY A 101 6.52 20.33 9.26
C GLY A 101 7.57 20.09 10.35
N GLY A 102 8.63 19.34 10.07
CA GLY A 102 9.72 19.02 11.00
C GLY A 102 10.91 20.00 10.94
N ALA A 103 11.05 20.75 9.84
CA ALA A 103 12.13 21.73 9.64
C ALA A 103 12.09 22.93 10.61
N GLY A 104 11.08 23.04 11.48
CA GLY A 104 10.92 24.12 12.47
C GLY A 104 11.25 23.76 13.93
N ARG A 105 11.76 22.56 14.24
CA ARG A 105 12.16 22.20 15.62
C ARG A 105 13.51 21.49 15.68
N VAL A 106 14.56 22.27 15.48
CA VAL A 106 15.87 22.01 16.12
C VAL A 106 16.15 23.22 17.02
N SER A 107 15.49 23.27 18.18
CA SER A 107 15.98 24.08 19.30
C SER A 107 16.82 23.17 20.19
N GLY A 108 18.07 23.55 20.37
CA GLY A 108 19.04 22.81 21.17
C GLY A 108 18.74 22.79 22.66
N ALA A 109 19.32 21.81 23.32
CA ALA A 109 19.63 21.71 24.75
C ALA A 109 20.55 20.48 24.89
N GLY A 110 21.71 20.50 25.53
CA GLY A 110 22.41 21.54 26.29
C GLY A 110 23.77 20.97 26.72
N ALA A 111 24.69 21.88 27.06
CA ALA A 111 25.96 21.59 27.70
C ALA A 111 25.76 21.00 29.10
N GLY A 112 26.75 20.22 29.54
CA GLY A 112 26.90 19.65 30.88
C GLY A 112 28.14 18.80 30.93
#